data_AF-A0A956HRQ9-F1
#
_entry.id   AF-A0A956HRQ9-F1
#
_cell.length_a   1.000
_cell.length_b   1.000
_cell.length_c   1.000
_cell.angle_alpha   90.00
_cell.angle_beta   90.00
_cell.angle_gamma   90.00
#
_symmetry.space_group_name_H-M   'P 1'
#
loop_
_entity.id
_entity.type
_entity.pdbx_description
1 polymer ?
#
loop_
_entity_poly.entity_id
_entity_poly.type
_entity_poly.pdbx_seq_one_letter_code
_entity_poly.pdbx_strand_id
1 'polypeptide(L)'
;MQSSDKLESYMLRMDLPHEPIAGSENTWLVAPENLRHSAIVVRAEDPIVVFTAPVFEVRETTPNREALYRELLVLNEELLHAAYGLQGKQIVLSGALQMENLDFAEFQAMIDDMTLSLDIHLDRLAPWRPENSQEAS
;
A
#
# COMPACT_ATOMS: atom_id res chain seq x y z
N MET A 1 17.56 19.81 -2.22
CA MET A 1 17.16 18.68 -1.35
C MET A 1 16.91 17.52 -2.28
N GLN A 2 17.52 16.36 -2.04
CA GLN A 2 17.21 15.19 -2.86
C GLN A 2 15.78 14.73 -2.55
N SER A 3 15.13 14.05 -3.50
CA SER A 3 13.76 13.56 -3.34
C SER A 3 13.63 12.61 -2.15
N SER A 4 14.67 11.81 -1.88
CA SER A 4 14.79 10.95 -0.70
C SER A 4 14.78 11.73 0.62
N ASP A 5 15.66 12.73 0.77
CA ASP A 5 15.72 13.59 1.96
C ASP A 5 14.37 14.23 2.29
N LYS A 6 13.63 14.63 1.24
CA LYS A 6 12.30 15.23 1.38
C LYS A 6 11.31 14.25 1.99
N LEU A 7 11.23 13.04 1.45
CA LEU A 7 10.34 11.99 1.94
C LEU A 7 10.68 11.59 3.38
N GLU A 8 11.96 11.41 3.69
CA GLU A 8 12.40 11.10 5.06
C GLU A 8 12.00 12.21 6.04
N SER A 9 12.15 13.48 5.64
CA SER A 9 11.71 14.61 6.48
C SER A 9 10.20 14.58 6.77
N TYR A 10 9.38 14.11 5.83
CA TYR A 10 7.94 13.97 6.02
C TYR A 10 7.61 12.80 6.93
N MET A 11 8.24 11.64 6.73
CA MET A 11 8.07 10.47 7.59
C MET A 11 8.44 10.79 9.05
N LEU A 12 9.59 11.42 9.26
CA LEU A 12 10.03 11.87 10.60
C LEU A 12 9.05 12.88 11.22
N ARG A 13 8.54 13.83 10.42
CA ARG A 13 7.59 14.84 10.90
C ARG A 13 6.23 14.24 11.29
N MET A 14 5.82 13.15 10.64
CA MET A 14 4.60 12.40 10.99
C MET A 14 4.80 11.42 12.14
N ASP A 15 6.02 11.27 12.66
CA ASP A 15 6.39 10.20 13.61
C ASP A 15 6.04 8.80 13.07
N LEU A 16 6.16 8.62 11.75
CA LEU A 16 5.91 7.33 11.10
C LEU A 16 7.12 6.41 11.30
N PRO A 17 6.94 5.23 11.90
CA PRO A 17 7.96 4.19 11.88
C PRO A 17 8.33 3.86 10.43
N HIS A 18 9.60 4.02 10.07
CA HIS A 18 10.08 3.74 8.72
C HIS A 18 11.49 3.13 8.76
N GLU A 19 11.71 2.16 7.87
CA GLU A 19 13.01 1.49 7.71
C GLU A 19 13.41 1.48 6.24
N PRO A 20 14.66 1.82 5.87
CA PRO A 20 15.13 1.71 4.51
C PRO A 20 15.20 0.24 4.07
N ILE A 21 14.77 -0.06 2.84
CA ILE A 21 14.85 -1.43 2.31
C ILE A 21 16.29 -1.73 1.89
N ALA A 22 16.85 -2.84 2.39
CA ALA A 22 18.21 -3.27 2.08
C ALA A 22 18.45 -3.35 0.55
N GLY A 23 19.51 -2.69 0.08
CA GLY A 23 19.84 -2.63 -1.34
C GLY A 23 19.11 -1.55 -2.14
N SER A 24 18.36 -0.66 -1.49
CA SER A 24 17.75 0.52 -2.11
C SER A 24 18.00 1.78 -1.26
N GLU A 25 18.43 2.87 -1.90
CA GLU A 25 18.63 4.17 -1.25
C GLU A 25 17.38 5.06 -1.29
N ASN A 26 16.36 4.64 -2.05
CA ASN A 26 15.16 5.44 -2.36
C ASN A 26 13.86 4.71 -2.00
N THR A 27 13.93 3.66 -1.17
CA THR A 27 12.76 2.87 -0.80
C THR A 27 12.73 2.65 0.71
N TRP A 28 11.57 2.91 1.30
CA TRP A 28 11.32 2.71 2.72
C TRP A 28 10.11 1.79 2.92
N LEU A 29 10.19 0.94 3.95
CA LEU A 29 9.04 0.27 4.53
C LEU A 29 8.51 1.17 5.64
N VAL A 30 7.31 1.70 5.46
CA VAL A 30 6.61 2.55 6.43
C VAL A 30 5.55 1.72 7.12
N ALA A 31 5.47 1.79 8.44
CA ALA A 31 4.51 1.05 9.25
C ALA A 31 3.69 2.03 10.10
N PRO A 32 2.60 2.60 9.55
CA PRO A 32 1.67 3.42 10.32
C PRO A 32 1.07 2.62 11.49
N GLU A 33 0.81 3.29 12.60
CA GLU A 33 0.10 2.68 13.73
C GLU A 33 -1.38 2.50 13.35
N ASN A 34 -1.80 1.25 13.10
CA ASN A 34 -3.17 0.94 12.68
C ASN A 34 -3.64 -0.44 13.17
N LEU A 35 -4.93 -0.75 13.01
CA LEU A 35 -5.55 -1.98 13.54
C LEU A 35 -5.02 -3.27 12.90
N ARG A 36 -4.42 -3.16 11.71
CA ARG A 36 -3.97 -4.31 10.91
C ARG A 36 -2.45 -4.42 10.80
N HIS A 37 -1.70 -3.58 11.52
CA HIS A 37 -0.24 -3.45 11.41
C HIS A 37 0.24 -3.46 9.96
N SER A 38 -0.46 -2.69 9.11
CA SER A 38 -0.20 -2.68 7.67
C SER A 38 1.11 -1.97 7.37
N ALA A 39 1.83 -2.47 6.37
CA ALA A 39 3.06 -1.85 5.90
C ALA A 39 2.85 -1.27 4.50
N ILE A 40 3.34 -0.04 4.31
CA ILE A 40 3.31 0.70 3.06
C ILE A 40 4.76 0.86 2.59
N VAL A 41 5.07 0.35 1.40
CA VAL A 41 6.34 0.62 0.74
C VAL A 41 6.24 1.98 0.05
N VAL A 42 7.11 2.90 0.43
CA VAL A 42 7.25 4.21 -0.23
C VAL A 42 8.53 4.19 -1.03
N ARG A 43 8.44 4.49 -2.33
CA ARG A 43 9.60 4.53 -3.23
C ARG A 43 9.67 5.84 -3.98
N ALA A 44 10.81 6.52 -3.91
CA ALA A 44 11.12 7.65 -4.78
C ALA A 44 11.61 7.14 -6.14
N GLU A 45 10.83 7.39 -7.18
CA GLU A 45 11.14 7.10 -8.57
C GLU A 45 10.99 8.40 -9.38
N ASP A 46 11.96 9.31 -9.28
CA ASP A 46 11.85 10.64 -9.92
C ASP A 46 11.39 10.53 -11.39
N PRO A 47 10.33 11.26 -11.79
CA PRO A 47 9.75 12.43 -11.12
C PRO A 47 8.55 12.14 -10.18
N ILE A 48 8.32 10.89 -9.76
CA ILE A 48 7.20 10.48 -8.91
C ILE A 48 7.64 9.83 -7.60
N VAL A 49 6.71 9.77 -6.64
CA VAL A 49 6.78 8.83 -5.51
C VAL A 49 5.66 7.82 -5.65
N VAL A 50 5.97 6.56 -5.41
CA VAL A 50 5.03 5.44 -5.46
C VAL A 50 4.83 4.90 -4.05
N PHE A 51 3.57 4.69 -3.70
CA PHE A 51 3.14 4.07 -2.46
C PHE A 51 2.52 2.73 -2.80
N THR A 52 2.91 1.65 -2.13
CA THR A 52 2.39 0.31 -2.39
C THR A 52 2.25 -0.49 -1.10
N ALA A 53 1.06 -1.02 -0.85
CA ALA A 53 0.79 -1.96 0.22
C ALA A 53 0.33 -3.30 -0.39
N PRO A 54 1.10 -4.39 -0.23
CA PRO A 54 0.66 -5.72 -0.67
C PRO A 54 -0.49 -6.22 0.23
N VAL A 55 -1.52 -6.80 -0.40
CA VAL A 55 -2.72 -7.29 0.28
C VAL A 55 -2.69 -8.82 0.42
N PHE A 56 -2.84 -9.55 -0.68
CA PHE A 56 -2.57 -11.00 -0.77
C PHE A 56 -2.43 -11.44 -2.23
N GLU A 57 -1.86 -12.63 -2.43
CA GLU A 57 -1.71 -13.24 -3.74
C GLU A 57 -2.99 -13.98 -4.17
N VAL A 58 -3.43 -13.79 -5.41
CA VAL A 58 -4.49 -14.60 -6.03
C VAL A 58 -3.91 -15.94 -6.45
N ARG A 59 -4.46 -17.02 -5.91
CA ARG A 59 -4.00 -18.40 -6.13
C ARG A 59 -5.09 -19.27 -6.74
N GLU A 60 -4.74 -20.52 -7.05
CA GLU A 60 -5.73 -21.49 -7.51
C GLU A 60 -6.85 -21.72 -6.49
N THR A 61 -6.49 -21.68 -5.21
CA THR A 61 -7.38 -21.80 -4.06
C THR A 61 -8.15 -20.53 -3.71
N THR A 62 -7.94 -19.40 -4.42
CA THR A 62 -8.74 -18.19 -4.20
C THR A 62 -10.18 -18.43 -4.68
N PRO A 63 -11.17 -18.39 -3.78
CA PRO A 63 -12.56 -18.63 -4.16
C PRO A 63 -13.08 -17.49 -5.03
N ASN A 64 -14.06 -17.77 -5.89
CA ASN A 64 -14.85 -16.79 -6.66
C ASN A 64 -14.10 -15.50 -7.08
N ARG A 65 -13.07 -15.66 -7.93
CA ARG A 65 -12.19 -14.56 -8.37
C ARG A 65 -12.93 -13.43 -9.10
N GLU A 66 -14.01 -13.74 -9.83
CA GLU A 66 -14.82 -12.70 -10.47
C GLU A 66 -15.46 -11.78 -9.44
N ALA A 67 -16.03 -12.34 -8.37
CA ALA A 67 -16.59 -11.54 -7.29
C ALA A 67 -15.52 -10.74 -6.55
N LEU A 68 -14.32 -11.31 -6.33
CA LEU A 68 -13.18 -10.57 -5.77
C LEU A 68 -12.84 -9.35 -6.63
N TYR A 69 -12.66 -9.54 -7.93
CA TYR A 69 -12.28 -8.43 -8.81
C TYR A 69 -13.36 -7.37 -8.93
N ARG A 70 -14.63 -7.78 -8.90
CA ARG A 70 -15.74 -6.83 -8.79
C ARG A 70 -15.67 -6.04 -7.48
N GLU A 71 -15.43 -6.72 -6.36
CA GLU A 71 -15.33 -6.06 -5.06
C GLU A 71 -14.17 -5.06 -5.02
N LEU A 72 -13.00 -5.41 -5.57
CA LEU A 72 -11.87 -4.46 -5.68
C LEU A 72 -12.24 -3.21 -6.49
N LEU A 73 -13.03 -3.35 -7.55
CA LEU A 73 -13.50 -2.19 -8.32
C LEU A 73 -14.51 -1.34 -7.56
N VAL A 74 -15.37 -1.95 -6.73
CA VAL A 74 -16.29 -1.23 -5.84
C VAL A 74 -15.50 -0.48 -4.76
N LEU A 75 -14.55 -1.16 -4.11
CA LEU A 75 -13.67 -0.56 -3.11
C LEU A 75 -12.85 0.60 -3.67
N ASN A 76 -12.48 0.56 -4.95
CA ASN A 76 -11.79 1.68 -5.61
C ASN A 76 -12.62 2.96 -5.70
N GLU A 77 -13.94 2.89 -5.59
CA GLU A 77 -14.80 4.09 -5.54
C GLU A 77 -14.72 4.80 -4.18
N GLU A 78 -14.35 4.06 -3.12
CA GLU A 78 -14.20 4.60 -1.76
C GLU A 78 -12.82 5.25 -1.53
N LEU A 79 -11.85 5.01 -2.42
CA LEU A 79 -10.46 5.50 -2.31
C LEU A 79 -10.28 6.90 -2.92
N LEU A 80 -9.47 7.74 -2.28
CA LEU A 80 -9.21 9.10 -2.74
C LEU A 80 -7.91 9.23 -3.55
N HIS A 81 -6.84 8.57 -3.09
CA HIS A 81 -5.50 8.74 -3.64
C HIS A 81 -4.89 7.44 -4.15
N ALA A 82 -5.32 6.31 -3.59
CA ALA A 82 -4.86 4.99 -3.98
C ALA A 82 -5.90 4.23 -4.82
N ALA A 83 -5.47 3.11 -5.40
CA ALA A 83 -6.35 2.15 -6.06
C ALA A 83 -5.81 0.73 -5.86
N TYR A 84 -6.72 -0.23 -5.75
CA TYR A 84 -6.40 -1.64 -5.88
C TYR A 84 -6.02 -1.98 -7.33
N GLY A 85 -4.96 -2.76 -7.46
CA GLY A 85 -4.49 -3.31 -8.72
C GLY A 85 -3.89 -4.70 -8.55
N LEU A 86 -3.50 -5.28 -9.69
CA LEU A 86 -2.78 -6.55 -9.75
C LEU A 86 -1.34 -6.31 -10.22
N GLN A 87 -0.37 -6.66 -9.39
CA GLN A 87 1.03 -6.80 -9.77
C GLN A 87 1.31 -8.29 -10.01
N GLY A 88 1.09 -8.75 -11.25
CA GLY A 88 1.05 -10.18 -11.55
C GLY A 88 -0.13 -10.85 -10.86
N LYS A 89 0.15 -11.70 -9.86
CA LYS A 89 -0.88 -12.34 -9.02
C LYS A 89 -1.08 -11.64 -7.67
N GLN A 90 -0.22 -10.68 -7.31
CA GLN A 90 -0.32 -9.97 -6.04
C GLN A 90 -1.36 -8.86 -6.15
N ILE A 91 -2.39 -8.89 -5.30
CA ILE A 91 -3.26 -7.72 -5.10
C ILE A 91 -2.47 -6.71 -4.28
N VAL A 92 -2.43 -5.48 -4.78
CA VAL A 92 -1.76 -4.34 -4.14
C VAL A 92 -2.73 -3.18 -4.05
N LEU A 93 -2.68 -2.43 -2.95
CA LEU A 93 -3.20 -1.07 -2.88
C LEU A 93 -2.05 -0.14 -3.22
N SER A 94 -2.20 0.71 -4.23
CA SER A 94 -1.11 1.58 -4.67
C SER A 94 -1.58 2.96 -5.11
N GLY A 95 -0.75 3.96 -4.89
CA GLY A 95 -0.95 5.33 -5.37
C GLY A 95 0.39 5.94 -5.79
N ALA A 96 0.33 7.02 -6.55
CA ALA A 96 1.53 7.77 -6.95
C ALA A 96 1.25 9.27 -6.97
N LEU A 97 2.26 10.06 -6.57
CA LEU A 97 2.22 11.52 -6.56
C LEU A 97 3.44 12.10 -7.27
N GLN A 98 3.31 13.30 -7.84
CA GLN A 98 4.42 13.99 -8.49
C GLN A 98 5.37 14.60 -7.45
N MET A 99 6.64 14.21 -7.48
CA MET A 99 7.64 14.62 -6.49
C MET A 99 7.88 16.14 -6.45
N GLU A 100 7.83 16.78 -7.62
CA GLU A 100 8.06 18.21 -7.81
C GLU A 100 7.10 19.07 -6.97
N ASN A 101 5.81 18.73 -7.00
CA ASN A 101 4.75 19.49 -6.34
C ASN A 101 4.37 18.92 -4.96
N LEU A 102 4.84 17.72 -4.64
CA LEU A 102 4.49 17.01 -3.41
C LEU A 102 4.72 17.91 -2.19
N ASP A 103 3.68 18.20 -1.42
CA ASP A 103 3.84 18.81 -0.11
C ASP A 103 3.58 17.82 1.03
N PHE A 104 3.77 18.30 2.26
CA PHE A 104 3.57 17.46 3.44
C PHE A 104 2.12 17.00 3.60
N ALA A 105 1.14 17.85 3.26
CA ALA A 105 -0.27 17.53 3.41
C ALA A 105 -0.71 16.47 2.39
N GLU A 106 -0.20 16.53 1.15
CA GLU A 106 -0.43 15.51 0.13
C GLU A 106 0.19 14.16 0.50
N PHE A 107 1.42 14.17 1.04
CA PHE A 107 2.06 12.95 1.53
C PHE A 107 1.27 12.33 2.70
N GLN A 108 0.88 13.16 3.66
CA GLN A 108 0.06 12.73 4.80
C GLN A 108 -1.29 12.17 4.35
N ALA A 109 -1.99 12.87 3.46
CA ALA A 109 -3.29 12.43 2.93
C ALA A 109 -3.21 11.07 2.23
N MET A 110 -2.14 10.81 1.47
CA MET A 110 -1.91 9.50 0.85
C MET A 110 -1.72 8.39 1.90
N ILE A 111 -0.86 8.62 2.90
CA ILE A 111 -0.62 7.63 3.97
C ILE A 111 -1.91 7.36 4.75
N ASP A 112 -2.66 8.40 5.11
CA ASP A 112 -3.91 8.28 5.86
C ASP A 112 -5.00 7.55 5.05
N ASP A 113 -5.17 7.89 3.76
CA ASP A 113 -6.10 7.22 2.83
C ASP A 113 -5.80 5.72 2.73
N MET A 114 -4.54 5.36 2.50
CA MET A 114 -4.11 3.96 2.43
C MET A 114 -4.30 3.24 3.77
N THR A 115 -3.93 3.87 4.88
CA THR A 115 -4.00 3.25 6.22
C THR A 115 -5.43 2.95 6.62
N LEU A 116 -6.33 3.92 6.47
CA LEU A 116 -7.74 3.77 6.79
C LEU A 116 -8.40 2.70 5.91
N SER A 117 -8.09 2.73 4.62
CA SER A 117 -8.62 1.77 3.66
C SER A 117 -8.17 0.35 3.97
N LEU A 118 -6.90 0.14 4.36
CA LEU A 118 -6.43 -1.18 4.75
C LEU A 118 -7.14 -1.67 6.03
N ASP A 119 -7.38 -0.81 7.01
CA ASP A 119 -8.10 -1.19 8.22
C ASP A 119 -9.55 -1.63 7.95
N ILE A 120 -10.24 -0.97 7.01
CA ILE A 120 -11.64 -1.26 6.68
C ILE A 120 -11.75 -2.42 5.66
N HIS A 121 -10.99 -2.35 4.59
CA HIS A 121 -11.19 -3.21 3.43
C HIS A 121 -10.60 -4.61 3.61
N LEU A 122 -9.56 -4.78 4.44
CA LEU A 122 -8.96 -6.11 4.63
C LEU A 122 -9.95 -7.12 5.22
N ASP A 123 -10.88 -6.67 6.06
CA ASP A 123 -11.95 -7.51 6.60
C ASP A 123 -12.97 -7.88 5.51
N ARG A 124 -13.34 -6.92 4.66
CA ARG A 124 -14.22 -7.16 3.50
C ARG A 124 -13.59 -8.15 2.53
N LEU A 125 -12.28 -8.08 2.33
CA LEU A 125 -11.54 -8.94 1.41
C LEU A 125 -11.20 -10.32 1.99
N ALA A 126 -11.37 -10.53 3.30
CA ALA A 126 -11.05 -11.79 3.98
C ALA A 126 -11.70 -13.05 3.36
N PRO A 127 -12.96 -13.04 2.87
CA PRO A 127 -13.59 -14.21 2.25
C PRO A 127 -12.88 -14.74 1.01
N TRP A 128 -12.03 -13.92 0.37
CA TRP A 128 -11.30 -14.28 -0.84
C TRP A 128 -9.82 -14.57 -0.60
N ARG A 129 -9.35 -14.49 0.66
CA ARG A 129 -7.98 -14.90 0.96
C ARG A 129 -7.83 -16.38 0.64
N PRO A 130 -6.83 -16.78 -0.18
CA PRO A 130 -6.59 -18.19 -0.42
C PRO A 130 -6.18 -18.87 0.88
N GLU A 131 -6.57 -20.14 1.04
CA GLU A 131 -6.06 -20.96 2.14
C GLU A 131 -4.54 -21.03 2.07
N ASN A 132 -3.86 -20.80 3.21
CA ASN A 132 -2.44 -20.99 3.30
C ASN A 132 -2.13 -22.49 3.12
N SER A 133 -1.59 -22.87 1.97
CA SER A 133 -1.23 -24.26 1.63
C SER A 133 0.01 -24.77 2.41
N GLN A 134 0.26 -24.26 3.61
CA GLN A 134 1.36 -24.66 4.50
C GLN A 134 0.84 -25.10 5.87
N GLU A 135 -0.05 -26.10 5.89
CA GLU A 135 -0.23 -27.02 7.03
C GLU A 135 -0.51 -28.45 6.54
N ALA A 136 0.02 -28.82 5.36
CA ALA A 136 -0.08 -30.20 4.86
C ALA A 136 1.27 -30.67 4.32
N SER A 137 2.08 -31.20 5.24
CA SER A 137 3.22 -32.14 5.10
C SER A 137 4.53 -31.63 5.67
#